data_AF-A0A6I4YMI8-F1
#
_entry.id   AF-A0A6I4YMI8-F1
#
_cell.length_a   1.000
_cell.length_b   1.000
_cell.length_c   1.000
_cell.angle_alpha   90.00
_cell.angle_beta   90.00
_cell.angle_gamma   90.00
#
_symmetry.space_group_name_H-M   'P 1'
#
loop_
_entity.id
_entity.type
_entity.pdbx_description
1 polymer ?
#
loop_
_entity_poly.entity_id
_entity_poly.type
_entity_poly.pdbx_seq_one_letter_code
_entity_poly.pdbx_strand_id
1 'polypeptide(L)'
;MNALTAPRPLPTQTRRRHIVTVYAAGLLTAMTVFLLRLTGTFDTAPDVWRWPLLTILLLAAAASLYGVLHLAFPARLGLPHTNDAHLDERQALRIAQANSVAYRWLVQTVVFSAAILFFFSISLPVFERMDALQGIALLTLLLLPFLPTAILAWTEPDADPQD
;
A
#
# COMPACT_ATOMS: atom_id res chain seq x y z
N MET A 1 -30.37 -26.77 14.64
CA MET A 1 -30.70 -26.15 13.34
C MET A 1 -29.58 -25.16 13.01
N ASN A 2 -28.57 -25.61 12.26
CA ASN A 2 -27.48 -24.74 11.84
C ASN A 2 -28.00 -23.88 10.70
N ALA A 3 -28.24 -22.60 10.97
CA ALA A 3 -28.41 -21.62 9.90
C ALA A 3 -27.09 -21.62 9.12
N LEU A 4 -27.11 -22.29 7.96
CA LEU A 4 -26.08 -22.19 6.94
C LEU A 4 -26.02 -20.72 6.55
N THR A 5 -25.15 -19.94 7.20
CA THR A 5 -24.80 -18.60 6.77
C THR A 5 -24.31 -18.74 5.34
N ALA A 6 -25.11 -18.23 4.39
CA ALA A 6 -24.74 -18.22 2.99
C ALA A 6 -23.31 -17.67 2.86
N PRO A 7 -22.42 -18.33 2.10
CA PRO A 7 -21.05 -17.86 1.94
C PRO A 7 -21.10 -16.41 1.45
N ARG A 8 -20.41 -15.52 2.17
CA ARG A 8 -20.40 -14.09 1.86
C ARG A 8 -19.90 -13.94 0.41
N PRO A 9 -20.60 -13.20 -0.47
CA PRO A 9 -20.18 -13.08 -1.85
C PRO A 9 -18.78 -12.47 -1.91
N LEU A 10 -17.92 -13.08 -2.73
CA LEU A 10 -16.57 -12.58 -2.97
C LEU A 10 -16.62 -11.16 -3.56
N PRO A 11 -15.67 -10.28 -3.21
CA PRO A 11 -15.68 -8.92 -3.72
C PRO A 11 -15.42 -8.88 -5.23
N THR A 12 -16.21 -8.08 -5.94
CA THR A 12 -16.04 -7.82 -7.38
C THR A 12 -14.73 -7.08 -7.69
N GLN A 13 -14.31 -7.11 -8.95
CA GLN A 13 -13.07 -6.51 -9.42
C GLN A 13 -13.07 -5.00 -9.19
N THR A 14 -14.22 -4.35 -9.39
CA THR A 14 -14.41 -2.92 -9.08
C THR A 14 -14.14 -2.64 -7.59
N ARG A 15 -14.63 -3.50 -6.69
CA ARG A 15 -14.41 -3.34 -5.25
C ARG A 15 -12.95 -3.60 -4.88
N ARG A 16 -12.30 -4.61 -5.47
CA ARG A 16 -10.86 -4.88 -5.29
C ARG A 16 -10.02 -3.70 -5.74
N ARG A 17 -10.29 -3.15 -6.92
CA ARG A 17 -9.60 -1.95 -7.44
C ARG A 17 -9.82 -0.72 -6.56
N HIS A 18 -11.03 -0.52 -6.04
CA HIS A 18 -11.30 0.58 -5.12
C HIS A 18 -10.47 0.48 -3.82
N ILE A 19 -10.29 -0.73 -3.28
CA ILE A 19 -9.41 -0.93 -2.12
C ILE A 19 -7.97 -0.53 -2.45
N VAL A 20 -7.47 -0.97 -3.61
CA VAL A 20 -6.11 -0.63 -4.08
C VAL A 20 -5.96 0.87 -4.30
N THR A 21 -6.95 1.57 -4.90
CA THR A 21 -6.86 3.01 -5.11
C THR A 21 -6.90 3.79 -3.80
N VAL A 22 -7.76 3.42 -2.85
CA VAL A 22 -7.80 4.05 -1.52
C VAL A 22 -6.48 3.84 -0.79
N TYR A 23 -5.92 2.64 -0.86
CA TYR A 23 -4.61 2.33 -0.28
C TYR A 23 -3.49 3.18 -0.88
N ALA A 24 -3.41 3.22 -2.21
CA ALA A 24 -2.40 3.98 -2.94
C ALA A 24 -2.54 5.49 -2.69
N ALA A 25 -3.76 6.03 -2.69
CA ALA A 25 -4.03 7.43 -2.38
C ALA A 25 -3.61 7.77 -0.95
N GLY A 26 -3.90 6.90 0.03
CA GLY A 26 -3.44 7.07 1.41
C GLY A 26 -1.91 7.12 1.51
N LEU A 27 -1.22 6.16 0.89
CA LEU A 27 0.25 6.12 0.91
C LEU A 27 0.88 7.34 0.23
N LEU A 28 0.39 7.74 -0.95
CA LEU A 28 0.91 8.90 -1.68
C LEU A 28 0.66 10.21 -0.91
N THR A 29 -0.50 10.33 -0.28
CA THR A 29 -0.84 11.51 0.54
C THR A 29 0.07 11.58 1.76
N ALA A 30 0.24 10.47 2.48
CA ALA A 30 1.14 10.40 3.63
C ALA A 30 2.58 10.71 3.23
N MET A 31 3.05 10.13 2.11
CA MET A 31 4.38 10.39 1.55
C MET A 31 4.57 11.87 1.25
N THR A 32 3.56 12.53 0.66
CA THR A 32 3.60 13.96 0.36
C THR A 32 3.74 14.79 1.64
N VAL A 33 3.01 14.47 2.71
CA VAL A 33 3.13 15.18 3.99
C VAL A 33 4.52 14.99 4.61
N PHE A 34 5.08 13.77 4.57
CA PHE A 34 6.44 13.54 5.04
C PHE A 34 7.49 14.26 4.19
N LEU A 35 7.30 14.35 2.87
CA LEU A 35 8.17 15.14 1.99
C LEU A 35 8.09 16.63 2.31
N LEU A 36 6.89 17.18 2.57
CA LEU A 36 6.73 18.58 3.01
C LEU A 36 7.42 18.85 4.35
N ARG A 37 7.42 17.88 5.26
CA ARG A 37 8.19 17.97 6.51
C ARG A 37 9.69 17.84 6.27
N LEU A 38 10.08 16.97 5.36
CA LEU A 38 11.47 16.78 4.94
C LEU A 38 12.03 17.99 4.20
N THR A 39 11.22 18.86 3.60
CA THR A 39 11.65 20.16 3.03
C THR A 39 11.59 21.31 4.05
N GLY A 40 11.06 21.08 5.26
CA GLY A 40 10.82 22.12 6.27
C GLY A 40 9.60 23.01 5.96
N THR A 41 8.87 22.72 4.88
CA THR A 41 7.67 23.47 4.48
C THR A 41 6.53 23.26 5.48
N PHE A 42 6.42 22.06 6.05
CA PHE A 42 5.45 21.77 7.11
C PHE A 42 5.73 22.57 8.39
N ASP A 43 7.00 22.58 8.83
CA ASP A 43 7.42 23.25 10.07
C ASP A 43 7.42 24.78 9.95
N THR A 44 7.42 25.33 8.73
CA THR A 44 7.30 26.78 8.49
C THR A 44 5.86 27.23 8.19
N ALA A 45 4.92 26.29 8.01
CA ALA A 45 3.53 26.61 7.74
C ALA A 45 2.85 27.29 8.94
N PRO A 46 1.96 28.28 8.72
CA PRO A 46 1.10 28.81 9.78
C PRO A 46 0.23 27.73 10.43
N ASP A 47 -0.11 27.88 11.71
CA ASP A 47 -0.90 26.88 12.46
C ASP A 47 -2.26 26.58 11.81
N VAL A 48 -2.85 27.58 11.13
CA VAL A 48 -4.09 27.45 10.36
C VAL A 48 -3.99 26.37 9.27
N TRP A 49 -2.79 26.15 8.71
CA TRP A 49 -2.52 25.14 7.69
C TRP A 49 -1.97 23.83 8.27
N ARG A 50 -1.29 23.88 9.41
CA ARG A 50 -0.75 22.67 10.07
C ARG A 50 -1.84 21.70 10.50
N TRP A 51 -2.92 22.20 11.12
CA TRP A 51 -4.04 21.35 11.56
C TRP A 51 -4.73 20.59 10.40
N PRO A 52 -5.07 21.25 9.27
CA PRO A 52 -5.50 20.58 8.06
C PRO A 52 -4.52 19.52 7.54
N LEU A 53 -3.21 19.81 7.53
CA LEU A 53 -2.22 18.84 7.06
C LEU A 53 -2.13 17.60 7.98
N LEU A 54 -2.23 17.79 9.29
CA LEU A 54 -2.27 16.68 10.26
C LEU A 54 -3.56 15.86 10.14
N THR A 55 -4.71 16.49 9.92
CA THR A 55 -5.97 15.77 9.69
C THR A 55 -5.95 15.00 8.37
N ILE A 56 -5.38 15.57 7.30
CA ILE A 56 -5.12 14.86 6.05
C ILE A 56 -4.19 13.67 6.27
N LEU A 57 -3.12 13.83 7.06
CA LEU A 57 -2.21 12.73 7.40
C LEU A 57 -2.92 11.61 8.17
N LEU A 58 -3.81 11.97 9.11
CA LEU A 58 -4.61 10.99 9.84
C LEU A 58 -5.57 10.23 8.92
N LEU A 59 -6.24 10.93 8.00
CA LEU A 59 -7.11 10.31 6.99
C LEU A 59 -6.31 9.42 6.03
N ALA A 60 -5.13 9.86 5.63
CA ALA A 60 -4.21 9.08 4.81
C ALA A 60 -3.77 7.80 5.52
N ALA A 61 -3.42 7.89 6.82
CA ALA A 61 -3.09 6.73 7.64
C ALA A 61 -4.27 5.77 7.79
N ALA A 62 -5.49 6.29 7.99
CA ALA A 62 -6.70 5.47 8.04
C ALA A 62 -7.00 4.77 6.70
N ALA A 63 -6.82 5.46 5.58
CA ALA A 63 -6.97 4.89 4.24
C ALA A 63 -5.91 3.81 3.95
N SER A 64 -4.66 4.06 4.32
CA SER A 64 -3.59 3.06 4.22
C SER A 64 -3.89 1.84 5.08
N LEU A 65 -4.31 2.04 6.33
CA LEU A 65 -4.68 0.94 7.22
C LEU A 65 -5.86 0.13 6.69
N TYR A 66 -6.88 0.79 6.15
CA TYR A 66 -8.01 0.14 5.48
C TYR A 66 -7.52 -0.77 4.34
N GLY A 67 -6.59 -0.28 3.51
CA GLY A 67 -5.96 -1.07 2.46
C GLY A 67 -5.20 -2.27 3.01
N VAL A 68 -4.35 -2.08 4.02
CA VAL A 68 -3.59 -3.15 4.69
C VAL A 68 -4.51 -4.25 5.20
N LEU A 69 -5.58 -3.90 5.91
CA LEU A 69 -6.52 -4.87 6.49
C LEU A 69 -7.20 -5.76 5.45
N HIS A 70 -7.30 -5.30 4.20
CA HIS A 70 -7.89 -6.06 3.10
C HIS A 70 -6.83 -6.79 2.27
N LEU A 71 -5.71 -6.14 1.96
CA LEU A 71 -4.65 -6.69 1.12
C LEU A 71 -3.76 -7.70 1.86
N ALA A 72 -3.70 -7.67 3.19
CA ALA A 72 -2.97 -8.66 3.99
C ALA A 72 -3.56 -10.08 3.86
N PHE A 73 -4.83 -10.20 3.46
CA PHE A 73 -5.55 -11.46 3.39
C PHE A 73 -6.11 -11.68 1.98
N PRO A 74 -5.29 -12.11 1.00
CA PRO A 74 -5.72 -12.32 -0.39
C PRO A 74 -6.95 -13.25 -0.52
N ALA A 75 -7.07 -14.25 0.35
CA ALA A 75 -8.23 -15.14 0.41
C ALA A 75 -9.56 -14.39 0.64
N ARG A 76 -9.57 -13.29 1.40
CA ARG A 76 -10.77 -12.46 1.61
C ARG A 76 -11.18 -11.70 0.35
N LEU A 77 -10.27 -11.55 -0.59
CA LEU A 77 -10.48 -10.92 -1.88
C LEU A 77 -10.83 -11.93 -2.98
N GLY A 78 -10.84 -13.23 -2.68
CA GLY A 78 -11.00 -14.28 -3.70
C GLY A 78 -9.80 -14.37 -4.64
N LEU A 79 -8.62 -13.96 -4.18
CA LEU A 79 -7.39 -14.01 -4.98
C LEU A 79 -6.60 -15.28 -4.67
N PRO A 80 -5.93 -15.88 -5.68
CA PRO A 80 -5.15 -17.09 -5.49
C PRO A 80 -3.95 -16.81 -4.57
N HIS A 81 -3.65 -17.75 -3.67
CA HIS A 81 -2.57 -17.61 -2.70
C HIS A 81 -1.52 -18.70 -2.86
N THR A 82 -0.24 -18.38 -2.61
CA THR A 82 0.90 -19.30 -2.80
C THR A 82 0.80 -20.60 -1.99
N ASN A 83 -0.01 -20.63 -0.93
CA ASN A 83 -0.16 -21.79 -0.04
C ASN A 83 -1.38 -22.65 -0.37
N ASP A 84 -2.11 -22.35 -1.45
CA ASP A 84 -3.27 -23.16 -1.85
C ASP A 84 -2.78 -24.48 -2.48
N ALA A 85 -3.19 -25.61 -1.88
CA ALA A 85 -2.73 -26.95 -2.25
C ALA A 85 -3.17 -27.42 -3.65
N HIS A 86 -4.02 -26.64 -4.33
CA HIS A 86 -4.63 -26.96 -5.62
C HIS A 86 -4.48 -25.79 -6.62
N LEU A 87 -3.33 -25.14 -6.65
CA LEU A 87 -3.04 -24.12 -7.67
C LEU A 87 -2.85 -24.77 -9.03
N ASP A 88 -3.66 -24.38 -10.00
CA ASP A 88 -3.40 -24.68 -11.40
C ASP A 88 -2.08 -24.03 -11.86
N GLU A 89 -1.36 -24.67 -12.78
CA GLU A 89 -0.09 -24.16 -13.32
C GLU A 89 -0.22 -22.71 -13.85
N ARG A 90 -1.37 -22.36 -14.41
CA ARG A 90 -1.68 -21.00 -14.89
C ARG A 90 -1.77 -20.00 -13.74
N GLN A 91 -2.39 -20.38 -12.62
CA GLN A 91 -2.51 -19.52 -11.43
C GLN A 91 -1.15 -19.34 -10.76
N ALA A 92 -0.36 -20.42 -10.67
CA ALA A 92 1.00 -20.37 -10.15
C ALA A 92 1.89 -19.40 -10.95
N LEU A 93 1.82 -19.44 -12.29
CA LEU A 93 2.53 -18.51 -13.16
C LEU A 93 2.10 -17.05 -12.96
N ARG A 94 0.80 -16.78 -12.78
CA ARG A 94 0.29 -15.42 -12.51
C ARG A 94 0.80 -14.87 -11.18
N ILE A 95 0.79 -15.68 -10.12
CA ILE A 95 1.33 -15.28 -8.81
C ILE A 95 2.83 -15.01 -8.94
N ALA A 96 3.59 -15.87 -9.62
CA ALA A 96 5.02 -15.67 -9.85
C ALA A 96 5.30 -14.37 -10.63
N GLN A 97 4.50 -14.08 -11.65
CA GLN A 97 4.61 -12.83 -12.42
C GLN A 97 4.29 -11.61 -11.54
N ALA A 98 3.22 -11.65 -10.74
CA ALA A 98 2.87 -10.57 -9.83
C ALA A 98 3.97 -10.33 -8.79
N ASN A 99 4.54 -11.39 -8.21
CA ASN A 99 5.68 -11.29 -7.31
C ASN A 99 6.91 -10.68 -8.01
N SER A 100 7.22 -11.12 -9.23
CA SER A 100 8.37 -10.58 -9.99
C SER A 100 8.22 -9.07 -10.26
N VAL A 101 7.03 -8.63 -10.63
CA VAL A 101 6.71 -7.21 -10.85
C VAL A 101 6.80 -6.45 -9.54
N ALA A 102 6.26 -7.01 -8.45
CA ALA A 102 6.38 -6.43 -7.12
C ALA A 102 7.84 -6.25 -6.68
N TYR A 103 8.70 -7.24 -6.92
CA TYR A 103 10.13 -7.12 -6.61
C TYR A 103 10.83 -6.03 -7.44
N ARG A 104 10.48 -5.85 -8.72
CA ARG A 104 11.04 -4.75 -9.52
C ARG A 104 10.63 -3.38 -8.98
N TRP A 105 9.35 -3.21 -8.65
CA TRP A 105 8.84 -1.97 -8.04
C TRP A 105 9.43 -1.74 -6.65
N LEU A 106 9.63 -2.79 -5.87
CA LEU A 106 10.32 -2.76 -4.58
C LEU A 106 11.72 -2.20 -4.72
N VAL A 107 12.53 -2.75 -5.63
CA VAL A 107 13.90 -2.26 -5.86
C VAL A 107 13.87 -0.79 -6.27
N GLN A 108 12.99 -0.41 -7.19
CA GLN A 108 12.84 0.99 -7.60
C GLN A 108 12.44 1.91 -6.44
N THR A 109 11.50 1.49 -5.60
CA THR A 109 11.01 2.28 -4.47
C THR A 109 12.08 2.43 -3.39
N VAL A 110 12.84 1.36 -3.10
CA VAL A 110 13.96 1.40 -2.15
C VAL A 110 15.08 2.30 -2.67
N VAL A 111 15.46 2.16 -3.96
CA VAL A 111 16.48 3.02 -4.58
C VAL A 111 16.05 4.48 -4.59
N PHE A 112 14.79 4.75 -4.97
CA PHE A 112 14.23 6.10 -4.96
C PHE A 112 14.21 6.69 -3.54
N SER A 113 13.77 5.91 -2.55
CA SER A 113 13.79 6.33 -1.14
C SER A 113 15.23 6.63 -0.69
N ALA A 114 16.18 5.73 -0.97
CA ALA A 114 17.59 5.93 -0.63
C ALA A 114 18.18 7.16 -1.31
N ALA A 115 17.81 7.45 -2.56
CA ALA A 115 18.23 8.64 -3.28
C ALA A 115 17.68 9.93 -2.63
N ILE A 116 16.40 9.94 -2.22
CA ILE A 116 15.82 11.05 -1.45
C ILE A 116 16.59 11.22 -0.14
N LEU A 117 16.77 10.13 0.63
CA LEU A 117 17.48 10.17 1.90
C LEU A 117 18.90 10.75 1.71
N PHE A 118 19.64 10.28 0.71
CA PHE A 118 20.99 10.74 0.43
C PHE A 118 21.02 12.23 0.04
N PHE A 119 20.21 12.65 -0.92
CA PHE A 119 20.18 14.02 -1.44
C PHE A 119 19.86 15.03 -0.33
N PHE A 120 18.89 14.72 0.53
CA PHE A 120 18.48 15.59 1.62
C PHE A 120 19.34 15.46 2.88
N SER A 121 20.02 14.32 3.10
CA SER A 121 20.97 14.17 4.23
C SER A 121 22.22 15.04 4.08
N ILE A 122 22.64 15.32 2.85
CA ILE A 122 23.85 16.11 2.56
C ILE A 122 23.58 17.61 2.73
N SER A 123 22.35 18.04 2.52
CA SER A 123 21.96 19.44 2.46
C SER A 123 21.38 19.99 3.77
N LEU A 124 21.16 19.14 4.79
CA LEU A 124 20.38 19.51 5.99
C LEU A 124 21.00 18.94 7.27
N PRO A 125 20.88 19.63 8.42
CA PRO A 125 21.34 19.10 9.71
C PRO A 125 20.65 17.76 10.04
N VAL A 126 21.45 16.72 10.26
CA VAL A 126 20.99 15.32 10.45
C VAL A 126 19.93 15.16 11.56
N PHE A 127 19.97 16.01 12.59
CA PHE A 127 19.10 15.92 13.76
C PHE A 127 17.70 16.54 13.56
N GLU A 128 17.51 17.44 12.60
CA GLU A 128 16.25 18.16 12.45
C GLU A 128 15.17 17.37 11.71
N ARG A 129 15.51 16.24 11.06
CA ARG A 129 14.62 15.57 10.09
C ARG A 129 14.51 14.05 10.23
N MET A 130 15.06 13.46 11.30
CA MET A 130 14.97 12.00 11.53
C MET A 130 13.53 11.47 11.48
N ASP A 131 12.56 12.21 12.04
CA ASP A 131 11.13 11.84 12.02
C ASP A 131 10.59 11.67 10.59
N ALA A 132 10.96 12.57 9.68
CA ALA A 132 10.48 12.55 8.30
C ALA A 132 11.11 11.39 7.50
N LEU A 133 12.40 11.14 7.70
CA LEU A 133 13.10 9.99 7.10
C LEU A 133 12.53 8.67 7.62
N GLN A 134 12.25 8.57 8.92
CA GLN A 134 11.58 7.42 9.53
C GLN A 134 10.18 7.22 8.95
N GLY A 135 9.42 8.30 8.76
CA GLY A 135 8.10 8.26 8.12
C GLY A 135 8.14 7.69 6.71
N ILE A 136 9.07 8.16 5.87
CA ILE A 136 9.26 7.64 4.51
C ILE A 136 9.66 6.16 4.54
N ALA A 137 10.62 5.79 5.40
CA ALA A 137 11.06 4.41 5.54
C ALA A 137 9.90 3.50 5.99
N LEU A 138 9.08 3.95 6.95
CA LEU A 138 7.92 3.22 7.44
C LEU A 138 6.86 3.04 6.35
N LEU A 139 6.58 4.06 5.54
CA LEU A 139 5.66 3.94 4.40
C LEU A 139 6.16 2.95 3.36
N THR A 140 7.46 2.96 3.06
CA THR A 140 8.06 1.98 2.17
C THR A 140 7.90 0.58 2.74
N LEU A 141 8.20 0.36 4.02
CA LEU A 141 8.00 -0.93 4.68
C LEU A 141 6.54 -1.39 4.67
N LEU A 142 5.60 -0.46 4.78
CA LEU A 142 4.17 -0.74 4.72
C LEU A 142 3.74 -1.17 3.31
N LEU A 143 4.32 -0.61 2.25
CA LEU A 143 3.99 -0.94 0.86
C LEU A 143 4.39 -2.39 0.50
N LEU A 144 5.57 -2.82 0.94
CA LEU A 144 6.26 -4.03 0.48
C LEU A 144 5.43 -5.32 0.50
N PRO A 145 4.84 -5.74 1.64
CA PRO A 145 4.19 -7.04 1.73
C PRO A 145 2.87 -7.10 0.95
N PHE A 146 2.25 -5.96 0.65
CA PHE A 146 0.91 -5.91 0.04
C PHE A 146 0.93 -5.67 -1.46
N LEU A 147 2.10 -5.35 -2.02
CA LEU A 147 2.28 -5.03 -3.44
C LEU A 147 1.87 -6.18 -4.38
N PRO A 148 2.26 -7.45 -4.13
CA PRO A 148 1.81 -8.57 -4.96
C PRO A 148 0.28 -8.73 -4.95
N THR A 149 -0.33 -8.63 -3.77
CA THR A 149 -1.79 -8.74 -3.62
C THR A 149 -2.52 -7.57 -4.27
N ALA A 150 -1.95 -6.37 -4.22
CA ALA A 150 -2.50 -5.20 -4.89
C ALA A 150 -2.45 -5.35 -6.42
N ILE A 151 -1.36 -5.89 -6.96
CA ILE A 151 -1.23 -6.20 -8.39
C ILE A 151 -2.31 -7.21 -8.80
N LEU A 152 -2.42 -8.33 -8.08
CA LEU A 152 -3.43 -9.35 -8.35
C LEU A 152 -4.86 -8.80 -8.22
N ALA A 153 -5.14 -8.01 -7.18
CA ALA A 153 -6.42 -7.34 -6.99
C ALA A 153 -6.80 -6.42 -8.16
N TRP A 154 -5.80 -5.86 -8.85
CA TRP A 154 -5.99 -4.98 -10.00
C TRP A 154 -6.18 -5.75 -11.31
N THR A 155 -5.42 -6.83 -11.50
CA THR A 155 -5.30 -7.56 -12.77
C THR A 155 -6.22 -8.77 -12.87
N GLU A 156 -6.55 -9.43 -11.77
CA GLU A 156 -7.30 -10.69 -11.81
C GLU A 156 -8.78 -10.42 -12.14
N PRO A 157 -9.36 -11.15 -13.12
CA PRO A 157 -10.79 -11.07 -13.42
C PRO A 157 -11.63 -11.57 -12.24
N ASP A 158 -12.92 -11.25 -12.24
CA ASP A 158 -13.83 -11.82 -11.26
C ASP A 158 -13.97 -13.33 -11.46
N ALA A 159 -14.02 -14.06 -10.34
CA ALA A 159 -14.33 -15.48 -10.36
C ALA A 159 -15.70 -15.67 -10.99
N ASP A 160 -15.80 -16.59 -11.94
CA ASP A 160 -17.08 -16.89 -12.58
C ASP A 160 -18.02 -17.49 -11.50
N PRO A 161 -19.32 -17.13 -11.46
CA PRO A 161 -20.24 -17.66 -10.45
C PRO A 161 -20.48 -19.17 -10.52
N GLN A 162 -19.86 -19.86 -11.49
CA GLN A 162 -20.05 -21.26 -11.81
C GLN A 162 -18.88 -22.16 -11.36
N ASP A 163 -17.80 -21.58 -10.84
CA ASP A 163 -16.66 -22.29 -10.22
C ASP A 163 -16.78 -22.31 -8.69
#